data_AF-A0AAN4RNE2-F1
#
_entry.id   AF-A0AAN4RNE2-F1
#
_cell.length_a   1.000
_cell.length_b   1.000
_cell.length_c   1.000
_cell.angle_alpha   90.00
_cell.angle_beta   90.00
_cell.angle_gamma   90.00
#
_symmetry.space_group_name_H-M   'P 1'
#
loop_
_entity.id
_entity.type
_entity.pdbx_description
1 polymer ?
#
loop_
_entity_poly.entity_id
_entity_poly.type
_entity_poly.pdbx_seq_one_letter_code
_entity_poly.pdbx_strand_id
1 'polypeptide(L)'
;MTQPIISWMDATHSNEIITPFDYKVIDADSKSDIFIFNVWNNKNGASDVSKMEDCTITTRDMTGGTGDTEAHDVEVVKNNWFHVQVDSLGETDLEEESSRIGKDFSKPIGTTGKTTKDHTGTAYATPFAPGPKEILGVSNNGNPQDAAGNYVTLSIQCVVPLNAKSGKQQFKKRISYRYV
;
A
#
# COMPACT_ATOMS: atom_id res chain seq x y z
N MET A 1 -10.65 -15.88 14.25
CA MET A 1 -11.19 -15.20 13.06
C MET A 1 -10.39 -15.63 11.84
N THR A 2 -10.93 -15.48 10.62
CA THR A 2 -10.24 -15.78 9.36
C THR A 2 -9.18 -14.73 9.08
N GLN A 3 -8.00 -15.14 8.60
CA GLN A 3 -6.90 -14.22 8.30
C GLN A 3 -7.30 -13.16 7.26
N PRO A 4 -6.74 -11.94 7.31
CA PRO A 4 -6.94 -10.92 6.27
C PRO A 4 -6.61 -11.45 4.88
N ILE A 5 -7.39 -11.04 3.87
CA ILE A 5 -7.19 -11.41 2.47
C ILE A 5 -6.82 -10.16 1.70
N ILE A 6 -5.53 -10.03 1.35
CA ILE A 6 -4.99 -8.80 0.78
C ILE A 6 -4.90 -8.90 -0.73
N SER A 7 -5.42 -7.89 -1.43
CA SER A 7 -5.24 -7.71 -2.86
C SER A 7 -4.76 -6.30 -3.19
N TRP A 8 -3.91 -6.20 -4.22
CA TRP A 8 -3.40 -4.93 -4.73
C TRP A 8 -4.12 -4.63 -6.04
N MET A 9 -4.86 -3.53 -6.09
CA MET A 9 -5.58 -3.09 -7.28
C MET A 9 -4.90 -1.86 -7.89
N ASP A 10 -5.13 -1.67 -9.18
CA ASP A 10 -4.79 -0.44 -9.90
C ASP A 10 -5.57 0.79 -9.38
N ALA A 11 -5.24 1.96 -9.92
CA ALA A 11 -5.83 3.24 -9.54
C ALA A 11 -7.37 3.27 -9.65
N THR A 12 -7.95 2.46 -10.55
CA THR A 12 -9.40 2.42 -10.82
C THR A 12 -10.12 1.30 -10.08
N HIS A 13 -9.42 0.54 -9.22
CA HIS A 13 -9.93 -0.63 -8.50
C HIS A 13 -10.43 -1.77 -9.40
N SER A 14 -10.10 -1.72 -10.69
CA SER A 14 -10.70 -2.60 -11.71
C SER A 14 -9.82 -3.81 -11.98
N ASN A 15 -8.50 -3.64 -11.94
CA ASN A 15 -7.55 -4.72 -12.22
C ASN A 15 -6.68 -5.02 -11.01
N GLU A 16 -6.58 -6.30 -10.68
CA GLU A 16 -5.65 -6.77 -9.65
C GLU A 16 -4.23 -6.88 -10.22
N ILE A 17 -3.25 -6.42 -9.46
CA ILE A 17 -1.83 -6.41 -9.80
C ILE A 17 -1.21 -7.70 -9.29
N ILE A 18 -1.26 -8.73 -10.12
CA ILE A 18 -0.77 -10.09 -9.80
C ILE A 18 0.64 -10.38 -10.32
N THR A 19 1.20 -9.49 -11.14
CA THR A 19 2.57 -9.57 -11.65
C THR A 19 3.46 -8.51 -11.00
N PRO A 20 4.80 -8.70 -10.99
CA PRO A 20 5.72 -7.66 -10.52
C PRO A 20 5.48 -6.34 -11.24
N PHE A 21 5.23 -5.28 -10.47
CA PHE A 21 4.96 -3.95 -11.01
C PHE A 21 6.26 -3.31 -11.53
N ASP A 22 6.21 -2.78 -12.76
CA ASP A 22 7.34 -2.15 -13.44
C ASP A 22 7.22 -0.61 -13.37
N TYR A 23 8.12 0.01 -12.61
CA TYR A 23 8.23 1.46 -12.46
C TYR A 23 8.91 2.17 -13.65
N LYS A 24 9.21 1.43 -14.73
CA LYS A 24 9.87 1.93 -15.94
C LYS A 24 11.27 2.46 -15.66
N VAL A 25 11.84 3.10 -16.66
CA VAL A 25 13.15 3.76 -16.57
C VAL A 25 12.92 5.14 -15.96
N ILE A 26 13.70 5.45 -14.93
CA ILE A 26 13.71 6.75 -14.27
C ILE A 26 15.15 7.24 -14.30
N ASP A 27 15.37 8.44 -14.81
CA ASP A 27 16.70 9.01 -14.94
C ASP A 27 17.23 9.46 -13.58
N ALA A 28 18.56 9.48 -13.42
CA ALA A 28 19.17 10.05 -12.22
C ALA A 28 18.84 11.54 -12.11
N ASP A 29 18.74 12.04 -10.87
CA ASP A 29 18.33 13.43 -10.57
C ASP A 29 16.90 13.76 -11.03
N SER A 30 16.03 12.75 -11.06
CA SER A 30 14.64 12.91 -11.47
C SER A 30 13.67 12.16 -10.56
N LYS A 31 12.38 12.46 -10.75
CA LYS A 31 11.27 11.78 -10.09
C LYS A 31 10.51 10.96 -11.11
N SER A 32 10.00 9.81 -10.68
CA SER A 32 9.05 9.05 -11.48
C SER A 32 7.69 9.75 -11.56
N ASP A 33 6.83 9.27 -12.47
CA ASP A 33 5.40 9.48 -12.36
C ASP A 33 4.88 8.99 -10.99
N ILE A 34 3.73 9.52 -10.58
CA ILE A 34 3.02 9.05 -9.39
C ILE A 34 2.19 7.83 -9.78
N PHE A 35 2.42 6.72 -9.09
CA PHE A 35 1.68 5.49 -9.29
C PHE A 35 0.70 5.26 -8.14
N ILE A 36 -0.58 5.15 -8.46
CA ILE A 36 -1.65 4.95 -7.48
C ILE A 36 -1.96 3.46 -7.33
N PHE A 37 -2.00 2.99 -6.10
CA PHE A 37 -2.36 1.62 -5.73
C PHE A 37 -3.51 1.63 -4.73
N ASN A 38 -4.43 0.68 -4.87
CA ASN A 38 -5.50 0.47 -3.91
C ASN A 38 -5.30 -0.89 -3.25
N VAL A 39 -4.92 -0.88 -1.97
CA VAL A 39 -4.68 -2.11 -1.21
C VAL A 39 -5.93 -2.44 -0.41
N TRP A 40 -6.52 -3.58 -0.72
CA TRP A 40 -7.75 -4.05 -0.08
C TRP A 40 -7.48 -5.11 0.97
N ASN A 41 -8.37 -5.18 1.96
CA ASN A 41 -8.61 -6.34 2.80
C ASN A 41 -10.04 -6.85 2.53
N ASN A 42 -10.15 -8.09 2.07
CA ASN A 42 -11.42 -8.78 1.80
C ASN A 42 -12.26 -8.19 0.65
N LYS A 43 -11.64 -7.74 -0.45
CA LYS A 43 -12.39 -7.17 -1.59
C LYS A 43 -13.42 -8.16 -2.12
N ASN A 44 -14.68 -7.74 -2.17
CA ASN A 44 -15.80 -8.57 -2.62
C ASN A 44 -15.97 -9.89 -1.83
N GLY A 45 -15.53 -9.94 -0.58
CA GLY A 45 -15.65 -11.13 0.27
C GLY A 45 -17.07 -11.33 0.78
N ALA A 46 -17.57 -12.57 0.72
CA ALA A 46 -18.89 -12.92 1.22
C ALA A 46 -18.96 -13.01 2.75
N SER A 47 -17.86 -13.39 3.40
CA SER A 47 -17.75 -13.50 4.85
C SER A 47 -16.72 -12.50 5.39
N ASP A 48 -16.91 -12.06 6.63
CA ASP A 48 -15.92 -11.25 7.32
C ASP A 48 -14.59 -12.00 7.51
N VAL A 49 -13.50 -11.24 7.46
CA VAL A 49 -12.15 -11.65 7.91
C VAL A 49 -11.67 -10.65 8.96
N SER A 50 -10.58 -10.99 9.65
CA SER A 50 -9.97 -10.05 10.61
C SER A 50 -9.61 -8.74 9.91
N LYS A 51 -9.82 -7.63 10.63
CA LYS A 51 -9.25 -6.33 10.24
C LYS A 51 -7.73 -6.39 10.34
N MET A 52 -7.06 -5.58 9.54
CA MET A 52 -5.63 -5.33 9.68
C MET A 52 -5.46 -4.17 10.67
N GLU A 53 -4.63 -4.36 11.68
CA GLU A 53 -4.32 -3.36 12.71
C GLU A 53 -2.85 -2.95 12.66
N ASP A 54 -2.55 -1.71 13.06
CA ASP A 54 -1.21 -1.13 13.06
C ASP A 54 -0.48 -1.29 11.72
N CYS A 55 -1.21 -1.02 10.63
CA CYS A 55 -0.70 -1.18 9.28
C CYS A 55 0.44 -0.18 9.00
N THR A 56 1.50 -0.70 8.39
CA THR A 56 2.63 0.11 7.90
C THR A 56 3.09 -0.38 6.54
N ILE A 57 3.63 0.51 5.71
CA ILE A 57 4.25 0.20 4.42
C ILE A 57 5.74 0.58 4.41
N THR A 58 6.54 -0.26 3.77
CA THR A 58 7.96 0.00 3.50
C THR A 58 8.43 -0.73 2.23
N THR A 59 9.66 -0.50 1.78
CA THR A 59 10.32 -1.32 0.75
C THR A 59 11.36 -2.25 1.38
N ARG A 60 11.58 -3.40 0.75
CA ARG A 60 12.55 -4.42 1.17
C ARG A 60 13.22 -5.04 -0.06
N ASP A 61 14.40 -5.61 0.11
CA ASP A 61 15.00 -6.41 -0.96
C ASP A 61 14.20 -7.69 -1.24
N MET A 62 14.62 -8.46 -2.25
CA MET A 62 13.93 -9.69 -2.64
C MET A 62 13.96 -10.79 -1.58
N THR A 63 14.88 -10.76 -0.63
CA THR A 63 14.94 -11.66 0.54
C THR A 63 14.17 -11.14 1.74
N GLY A 64 13.69 -9.89 1.69
CA GLY A 64 12.96 -9.23 2.76
C GLY A 64 13.83 -8.43 3.72
N GLY A 65 15.12 -8.24 3.39
CA GLY A 65 16.08 -7.43 4.12
C GLY A 65 16.08 -5.96 3.73
N THR A 66 17.11 -5.24 4.18
CA THR A 66 17.29 -3.79 4.05
C THR A 66 18.06 -3.35 2.81
N GLY A 67 18.45 -4.27 1.92
CA GLY A 67 19.12 -3.94 0.67
C GLY A 67 20.57 -3.46 0.82
N ASP A 68 21.21 -3.67 1.97
CA ASP A 68 22.55 -3.17 2.31
C ASP A 68 23.59 -4.27 2.53
N THR A 69 23.21 -5.54 2.34
CA THR A 69 24.15 -6.66 2.33
C THR A 69 24.80 -6.80 0.95
N GLU A 70 26.08 -7.17 0.88
CA GLU A 70 26.85 -7.24 -0.39
C GLU A 70 26.15 -8.10 -1.47
N ALA A 71 25.54 -9.22 -1.09
CA ALA A 71 24.82 -10.10 -2.02
C ALA A 71 23.42 -9.59 -2.43
N HIS A 72 22.87 -8.61 -1.72
CA HIS A 72 21.54 -8.05 -1.95
C HIS A 72 21.58 -6.52 -1.92
N ASP A 73 22.60 -5.91 -2.53
CA ASP A 73 22.71 -4.47 -2.61
C ASP A 73 21.61 -3.92 -3.54
N VAL A 74 20.64 -3.22 -2.96
CA VAL A 74 19.49 -2.64 -3.65
C VAL A 74 19.36 -1.18 -3.23
N GLU A 75 19.93 -0.28 -4.03
CA GLU A 75 19.99 1.16 -3.76
C GLU A 75 18.62 1.78 -3.49
N VAL A 76 17.60 1.39 -4.26
CA VAL A 76 16.23 1.89 -4.09
C VAL A 76 15.66 1.62 -2.69
N VAL A 77 16.13 0.56 -2.01
CA VAL A 77 15.70 0.20 -0.65
C VAL A 77 16.63 0.83 0.39
N LYS A 78 17.95 0.59 0.30
CA LYS A 78 18.90 1.02 1.34
C LYS A 78 19.02 2.54 1.48
N ASN A 79 18.73 3.28 0.40
CA ASN A 79 18.80 4.74 0.38
C ASN A 79 17.42 5.40 0.43
N ASN A 80 16.34 4.63 0.66
CA ASN A 80 14.99 5.16 0.90
C ASN A 80 14.43 6.01 -0.27
N TRP A 81 14.59 5.57 -1.52
CA TRP A 81 14.24 6.36 -2.71
C TRP A 81 12.72 6.49 -2.94
N PHE A 82 11.91 5.67 -2.28
CA PHE A 82 10.46 5.69 -2.47
C PHE A 82 9.78 6.58 -1.45
N HIS A 83 8.80 7.33 -1.94
CA HIS A 83 7.90 8.17 -1.19
C HIS A 83 6.47 7.64 -1.35
N VAL A 84 5.71 7.62 -0.27
CA VAL A 84 4.32 7.17 -0.23
C VAL A 84 3.45 8.21 0.46
N GLN A 85 2.35 8.58 -0.17
CA GLN A 85 1.28 9.39 0.39
C GLN A 85 0.03 8.52 0.56
N VAL A 86 -0.67 8.64 1.69
CA VAL A 86 -1.89 7.89 2.01
C VAL A 86 -3.10 8.75 1.70
N ASP A 87 -3.58 8.65 0.46
CA ASP A 87 -4.67 9.48 -0.06
C ASP A 87 -5.99 9.26 0.71
N SER A 88 -6.23 8.05 1.21
CA SER A 88 -7.42 7.74 2.04
C SER A 88 -7.45 8.45 3.39
N LEU A 89 -6.32 9.05 3.82
CA LEU A 89 -6.23 9.90 5.01
C LEU A 89 -6.16 11.39 4.66
N GLY A 90 -6.27 11.75 3.37
CA GLY A 90 -6.19 13.14 2.91
C GLY A 90 -4.79 13.74 3.00
N GLU A 91 -3.74 12.92 3.04
CA GLU A 91 -2.36 13.39 3.06
C GLU A 91 -1.98 14.12 1.76
N THR A 92 -1.11 15.11 1.89
CA THR A 92 -0.53 15.87 0.75
C THR A 92 0.97 16.07 0.98
N ASP A 93 1.69 14.99 1.29
CA ASP A 93 3.04 15.03 1.85
C ASP A 93 4.09 14.26 1.03
N LEU A 94 3.80 13.94 -0.24
CA LEU A 94 4.69 13.13 -1.08
C LEU A 94 6.12 13.72 -1.24
N GLU A 95 6.25 15.04 -1.06
CA GLU A 95 7.51 15.77 -1.13
C GLU A 95 8.25 15.87 0.22
N GLU A 96 7.60 15.48 1.32
CA GLU A 96 8.09 15.61 2.68
C GLU A 96 8.81 14.35 3.14
N GLU A 97 9.71 14.47 4.13
CA GLU A 97 10.42 13.29 4.67
C GLU A 97 9.48 12.27 5.32
N SER A 98 8.31 12.69 5.80
CA SER A 98 7.28 11.80 6.36
C SER A 98 6.74 10.78 5.36
N SER A 99 6.87 11.04 4.06
CA SER A 99 6.45 10.13 3.00
C SER A 99 7.50 9.07 2.67
N ARG A 100 8.76 9.24 3.08
CA ARG A 100 9.84 8.31 2.74
C ARG A 100 9.59 6.92 3.28
N ILE A 101 9.95 5.91 2.48
CA ILE A 101 9.95 4.51 2.87
C ILE A 101 11.22 3.80 2.39
N GLY A 102 11.67 2.82 3.15
CA GLY A 102 12.83 2.00 2.81
C GLY A 102 13.48 1.36 4.02
N LYS A 103 14.80 1.19 3.96
CA LYS A 103 15.59 0.62 5.06
C LYS A 103 15.29 1.28 6.41
N ASP A 104 15.33 2.61 6.46
CA ASP A 104 15.24 3.37 7.72
C ASP A 104 13.83 3.89 8.00
N PHE A 105 12.95 3.86 7.00
CA PHE A 105 11.62 4.46 7.08
C PHE A 105 10.49 3.47 6.78
N SER A 106 9.42 3.60 7.56
CA SER A 106 8.15 2.95 7.32
C SER A 106 7.03 3.95 7.55
N LYS A 107 6.05 3.96 6.67
CA LYS A 107 4.91 4.87 6.79
C LYS A 107 3.69 4.15 7.36
N PRO A 108 3.01 4.68 8.39
CA PRO A 108 1.73 4.14 8.82
C PRO A 108 0.68 4.31 7.72
N ILE A 109 -0.17 3.31 7.53
CA ILE A 109 -1.26 3.36 6.54
C ILE A 109 -2.58 3.00 7.21
N GLY A 110 -3.68 3.47 6.63
CA GLY A 110 -5.04 3.19 7.08
C GLY A 110 -6.03 3.97 6.23
N THR A 111 -7.31 3.91 6.58
CA THR A 111 -8.36 4.65 5.88
C THR A 111 -9.32 5.27 6.91
N THR A 112 -9.96 6.39 6.55
CA THR A 112 -11.12 6.91 7.30
C THR A 112 -12.45 6.60 6.60
N GLY A 113 -12.40 5.89 5.46
CA GLY A 113 -13.58 5.46 4.73
C GLY A 113 -14.42 4.47 5.53
N LYS A 114 -15.69 4.32 5.15
CA LYS A 114 -16.63 3.40 5.81
C LYS A 114 -17.08 2.31 4.88
N THR A 115 -17.44 1.17 5.45
CA THR A 115 -18.09 0.07 4.74
C THR A 115 -19.57 0.10 5.06
N THR A 116 -20.38 0.37 4.02
CA THR A 116 -21.80 0.70 4.14
C THR A 116 -22.69 -0.41 3.62
N LYS A 117 -22.19 -1.33 2.79
CA LYS A 117 -22.97 -2.45 2.23
C LYS A 117 -22.22 -3.78 2.32
N ASP A 118 -22.99 -4.85 2.48
CA ASP A 118 -22.49 -6.22 2.47
C ASP A 118 -22.19 -6.74 1.05
N HIS A 119 -21.77 -8.00 0.95
CA HIS A 119 -21.50 -8.67 -0.33
C HIS A 119 -22.67 -8.69 -1.32
N THR A 120 -23.91 -8.70 -0.83
CA THR A 120 -25.12 -8.68 -1.68
C THR A 120 -25.49 -7.27 -2.15
N GLY A 121 -24.82 -6.24 -1.64
CA GLY A 121 -25.17 -4.84 -1.85
C GLY A 121 -26.29 -4.36 -0.92
N THR A 122 -26.62 -5.11 0.13
CA THR A 122 -27.57 -4.67 1.16
C THR A 122 -26.85 -3.74 2.13
N ALA A 123 -27.48 -2.61 2.46
CA ALA A 123 -26.89 -1.66 3.39
C ALA A 123 -26.84 -2.21 4.82
N TYR A 124 -25.71 -2.01 5.49
CA TYR A 124 -25.60 -2.24 6.93
C TYR A 124 -26.44 -1.22 7.70
N ALA A 125 -27.16 -1.67 8.73
CA ALA A 125 -27.93 -0.80 9.60
C ALA A 125 -27.05 0.28 10.27
N THR A 126 -25.78 -0.04 10.53
CA THR A 126 -24.76 0.91 10.96
C THR A 126 -23.50 0.66 10.13
N PRO A 127 -23.02 1.65 9.37
CA PRO A 127 -21.77 1.52 8.62
C PRO A 127 -20.57 1.22 9.53
N PHE A 128 -19.71 0.31 9.10
CA PHE A 128 -18.47 0.02 9.80
C PHE A 128 -17.43 1.09 9.48
N ALA A 129 -16.74 1.56 10.52
CA ALA A 129 -15.67 2.54 10.41
C ALA A 129 -14.38 1.94 11.03
N PRO A 130 -13.23 2.08 10.36
CA PRO A 130 -11.93 1.69 10.88
C PRO A 130 -11.48 2.62 12.01
N GLY A 131 -10.65 2.08 12.90
CA GLY A 131 -9.81 2.88 13.78
C GLY A 131 -8.55 3.43 13.09
N PRO A 132 -7.71 4.17 13.82
CA PRO A 132 -6.43 4.66 13.30
C PRO A 132 -5.53 3.50 12.86
N LYS A 133 -4.89 3.63 11.70
CA LYS A 133 -3.99 2.62 11.12
C LYS A 133 -4.64 1.25 10.88
N GLU A 134 -5.95 1.24 10.63
CA GLU A 134 -6.71 0.03 10.36
C GLU A 134 -7.23 -0.03 8.93
N ILE A 135 -7.41 -1.27 8.45
CA ILE A 135 -8.14 -1.58 7.22
C ILE A 135 -9.10 -2.72 7.54
N LEU A 136 -10.40 -2.48 7.34
CA LEU A 136 -11.45 -3.42 7.71
C LEU A 136 -11.41 -4.69 6.86
N GLY A 137 -11.83 -5.82 7.45
CA GLY A 137 -12.03 -7.09 6.76
C GLY A 137 -13.50 -7.47 6.58
N VAL A 138 -14.42 -6.52 6.74
CA VAL A 138 -15.87 -6.77 6.69
C VAL A 138 -16.30 -7.22 5.29
N SER A 139 -17.28 -8.12 5.22
CA SER A 139 -17.96 -8.55 3.98
C SER A 139 -18.42 -7.32 3.18
N ASN A 140 -18.22 -7.35 1.87
CA ASN A 140 -18.52 -6.21 1.01
C ASN A 140 -18.72 -6.66 -0.44
N ASN A 141 -19.30 -5.79 -1.26
CA ASN A 141 -19.58 -6.02 -2.69
C ASN A 141 -18.41 -5.62 -3.61
N GLY A 142 -17.25 -5.24 -3.06
CA GLY A 142 -16.07 -4.82 -3.81
C GLY A 142 -16.21 -3.49 -4.56
N ASN A 143 -17.27 -2.72 -4.34
CA ASN A 143 -17.46 -1.37 -4.87
C ASN A 143 -16.72 -0.35 -3.98
N PRO A 144 -15.80 0.48 -4.52
CA PRO A 144 -15.00 1.41 -3.71
C PRO A 144 -15.84 2.40 -2.89
N GLN A 145 -16.99 2.82 -3.41
CA GLN A 145 -17.86 3.81 -2.77
C GLN A 145 -18.62 3.20 -1.59
N ASP A 146 -18.91 1.91 -1.65
CA ASP A 146 -19.62 1.19 -0.59
C ASP A 146 -18.67 0.59 0.45
N ALA A 147 -17.40 0.37 0.10
CA ALA A 147 -16.43 -0.38 0.89
C ALA A 147 -15.14 0.40 1.18
N ALA A 148 -15.23 1.72 1.34
CA ALA A 148 -14.09 2.60 1.59
C ALA A 148 -13.34 2.32 2.90
N GLY A 149 -13.95 1.55 3.83
CA GLY A 149 -13.28 1.06 5.04
C GLY A 149 -12.38 -0.16 4.81
N ASN A 150 -12.54 -0.86 3.68
CA ASN A 150 -11.84 -2.10 3.36
C ASN A 150 -10.59 -1.90 2.49
N TYR A 151 -10.24 -0.67 2.13
CA TYR A 151 -9.02 -0.40 1.37
C TYR A 151 -8.35 0.89 1.77
N VAL A 152 -7.07 0.98 1.40
CA VAL A 152 -6.29 2.20 1.43
C VAL A 152 -5.76 2.53 0.04
N THR A 153 -5.86 3.80 -0.35
CA THR A 153 -5.29 4.36 -1.58
C THR A 153 -3.94 4.97 -1.26
N LEU A 154 -2.92 4.56 -2.03
CA LEU A 154 -1.53 4.95 -1.86
C LEU A 154 -1.01 5.55 -3.16
N SER A 155 -0.52 6.78 -3.09
CA SER A 155 0.25 7.42 -4.16
C SER A 155 1.73 7.18 -3.89
N ILE A 156 2.42 6.52 -4.83
CA ILE A 156 3.82 6.10 -4.68
C ILE A 156 4.67 6.74 -5.77
N GLN A 157 5.76 7.38 -5.38
CA GLN A 157 6.74 7.98 -6.29
C GLN A 157 8.16 7.56 -5.92
N CYS A 158 9.01 7.38 -6.93
CA CYS A 158 10.44 7.17 -6.76
C CYS A 158 11.19 8.48 -7.02
N VAL A 159 12.12 8.83 -6.14
CA VAL A 159 13.03 9.98 -6.27
C VAL A 159 14.45 9.43 -6.39
N VAL A 160 15.04 9.58 -7.59
CA VAL A 160 16.34 8.99 -7.89
C VAL A 160 17.44 10.06 -7.74
N PRO A 161 18.45 9.86 -6.87
CA PRO A 161 19.51 10.84 -6.67
C PRO A 161 20.48 10.87 -7.87
N LEU A 162 21.19 11.99 -8.05
CA LEU A 162 22.16 12.17 -9.14
C LEU A 162 23.27 11.10 -9.16
N ASN A 163 23.66 10.57 -8.00
CA ASN A 163 24.70 9.56 -7.86
C ASN A 163 24.20 8.11 -7.96
N ALA A 164 22.94 7.89 -8.37
CA ALA A 164 22.36 6.58 -8.55
C ALA A 164 23.14 5.75 -9.60
N LYS A 165 23.36 4.47 -9.31
CA LYS A 165 23.93 3.55 -10.30
C LYS A 165 22.88 3.20 -11.35
N SER A 166 23.30 3.13 -12.61
CA SER A 166 22.44 2.62 -13.68
C SER A 166 22.24 1.11 -13.51
N GLY A 167 21.03 0.64 -13.83
CA GLY A 167 20.72 -0.79 -13.81
C GLY A 167 19.29 -1.08 -13.37
N LYS A 168 18.88 -2.32 -13.59
CA LYS A 168 17.58 -2.82 -13.13
C LYS A 168 17.69 -3.24 -11.67
N GLN A 169 16.84 -2.68 -10.82
CA GLN A 169 16.74 -3.05 -9.41
C GLN A 169 15.41 -3.77 -9.16
N GLN A 170 15.45 -4.91 -8.47
CA GLN A 170 14.26 -5.65 -8.05
C GLN A 170 14.10 -5.53 -6.54
N PHE A 171 12.89 -5.24 -6.09
CA PHE A 171 12.58 -5.04 -4.68
C PHE A 171 11.12 -5.42 -4.41
N LYS A 172 10.76 -5.49 -3.13
CA LYS A 172 9.42 -5.76 -2.63
C LYS A 172 8.86 -4.50 -1.97
N LYS A 173 7.59 -4.22 -2.26
CA LYS A 173 6.74 -3.39 -1.39
C LYS A 173 6.22 -4.31 -0.29
N ARG A 174 6.35 -3.91 0.97
CA ARG A 174 5.92 -4.70 2.13
C ARG A 174 4.91 -3.90 2.93
N ILE A 175 3.74 -4.49 3.15
CA ILE A 175 2.80 -4.06 4.17
C ILE A 175 2.94 -4.99 5.36
N SER A 176 3.06 -4.41 6.55
CA SER A 176 3.13 -5.13 7.83
C SER A 176 1.95 -4.72 8.69
N TYR A 177 1.32 -5.69 9.33
CA TYR A 177 0.11 -5.49 10.13
C TYR A 177 0.00 -6.61 11.17
N ARG A 178 -0.87 -6.41 12.16
CA ARG A 178 -1.34 -7.43 13.09
C ARG A 178 -2.81 -7.72 12.83
N TYR A 179 -3.29 -8.88 13.24
CA TYR A 179 -4.70 -9.23 13.20
C TYR A 179 -5.01 -10.21 14.34
N VAL A 180 -6.24 -10.16 14.85
CA VAL A 180 -6.78 -11.04 15.90
C VAL A 180 -8.06 -11.71 15.44
#